data_AF-A0A958EXH8-F1
#
_entry.id   AF-A0A958EXH8-F1
#
_cell.length_a   1.000
_cell.length_b   1.000
_cell.length_c   1.000
_cell.angle_alpha   90.00
_cell.angle_beta   90.00
_cell.angle_gamma   90.00
#
_symmetry.space_group_name_H-M   'P 1'
#
loop_
_entity.id
_entity.type
_entity.pdbx_description
1 polymer ?
#
loop_
_entity_poly.entity_id
_entity_poly.type
_entity_poly.pdbx_seq_one_letter_code
_entity_poly.pdbx_strand_id
1 'polypeptide(L)'
;ILFRYSKRFQYKSLLFFTLSLAGLLPVVSLLLSGSPFLYQLLFSISGVFVATYKVSINGVLLEITTNENRATYTGISGAGNILSTLFPLFAGVLISLFGYTVVFLSVTVIVLFSYTFVGRLKCKPLITDSAEIKR
;
A
#
# COMPACT_ATOMS: atom_id res chain seq x y z
N ILE A 1 6.12 -14.99 -22.90
CA ILE A 1 5.19 -13.82 -22.88
C ILE A 1 5.32 -13.02 -21.59
N LEU A 2 5.30 -13.65 -20.39
CA LEU A 2 5.51 -12.97 -19.10
C LEU A 2 6.77 -12.08 -19.02
N PHE A 3 7.92 -12.55 -19.54
CA PHE A 3 9.18 -11.81 -19.46
C PHE A 3 9.20 -10.50 -20.30
N ARG A 4 8.35 -10.40 -21.34
CA ARG A 4 8.28 -9.22 -22.21
C ARG A 4 7.44 -8.10 -21.60
N TYR A 5 6.42 -8.43 -20.81
CA TYR A 5 5.61 -7.47 -20.07
C TYR A 5 6.32 -6.90 -18.83
N SER A 6 7.26 -7.66 -18.26
CA SER A 6 8.06 -7.24 -17.10
C SER A 6 8.89 -5.96 -17.36
N LYS A 7 9.32 -5.69 -18.61
CA LYS A 7 10.09 -4.48 -18.98
C LYS A 7 9.33 -3.16 -18.87
N ARG A 8 8.00 -3.17 -18.73
CA ARG A 8 7.17 -1.96 -18.57
C ARG A 8 6.44 -1.85 -17.24
N PHE A 9 6.53 -2.87 -16.40
CA PHE A 9 5.76 -2.90 -15.16
C PHE A 9 6.61 -2.27 -14.03
N GLN A 10 6.31 -1.01 -13.70
CA GLN A 10 6.92 -0.34 -12.56
C GLN A 10 6.05 -0.61 -11.32
N TYR A 11 6.63 -1.19 -10.27
CA TYR A 11 5.90 -1.44 -9.02
C TYR A 11 5.39 -0.15 -8.39
N LYS A 12 6.01 1.00 -8.70
CA LYS A 12 5.49 2.35 -8.38
C LYS A 12 4.04 2.58 -8.84
N SER A 13 3.68 2.15 -10.05
CA SER A 13 2.32 2.30 -10.58
C SER A 13 1.33 1.43 -9.81
N LEU A 14 1.75 0.22 -9.41
CA LEU A 14 0.93 -0.69 -8.63
C LEU A 14 0.73 -0.17 -7.18
N LEU A 15 1.77 0.48 -6.64
CA LEU A 15 1.69 1.17 -5.35
C LEU A 15 0.69 2.33 -5.39
N PHE A 16 0.69 3.15 -6.44
CA PHE A 16 -0.33 4.19 -6.61
C PHE A 16 -1.75 3.64 -6.68
N PHE A 17 -1.97 2.57 -7.47
CA PHE A 17 -3.28 1.91 -7.51
C PHE A 17 -3.72 1.42 -6.13
N THR A 18 -2.78 0.87 -5.37
CA THR A 18 -3.04 0.44 -3.99
C THR A 18 -3.39 1.61 -3.08
N LEU A 19 -2.69 2.75 -3.19
CA LEU A 19 -3.03 3.97 -2.44
C LEU A 19 -4.42 4.50 -2.82
N SER A 20 -4.82 4.41 -4.09
CA SER A 20 -6.20 4.75 -4.52
C SER A 20 -7.22 3.90 -3.77
N LEU A 21 -7.03 2.58 -3.75
CA LEU A 21 -7.91 1.66 -3.04
C LEU A 21 -7.93 1.94 -1.53
N ALA A 22 -6.76 2.19 -0.94
CA ALA A 22 -6.65 2.51 0.48
C ALA A 22 -7.39 3.79 0.88
N GLY A 23 -7.36 4.83 0.04
CA GLY A 23 -8.07 6.08 0.29
C GLY A 23 -9.57 5.99 0.00
N LEU A 24 -9.96 5.19 -1.01
CA LEU A 24 -11.37 5.00 -1.36
C LEU A 24 -12.12 4.12 -0.35
N LEU A 25 -11.47 3.11 0.23
CA LEU A 25 -12.11 2.14 1.12
C LEU A 25 -12.84 2.79 2.32
N PRO A 26 -12.22 3.69 3.11
CA PRO A 26 -12.91 4.35 4.22
C PRO A 26 -14.07 5.24 3.74
N VAL A 27 -13.90 5.96 2.63
CA VAL A 27 -14.94 6.84 2.07
C VAL A 27 -16.15 6.02 1.61
N VAL A 28 -15.91 4.95 0.85
CA VAL A 28 -16.97 4.05 0.39
C VAL A 28 -17.63 3.35 1.58
N SER A 29 -16.88 3.00 2.62
CA SER A 29 -17.42 2.41 3.84
C SER A 29 -18.39 3.34 4.57
N LEU A 30 -18.09 4.64 4.63
CA LEU A 30 -19.02 5.64 5.20
C LEU A 30 -20.30 5.77 4.37
N LEU A 31 -20.17 5.80 3.03
CA LEU A 31 -21.31 5.92 2.11
C LEU A 31 -22.23 4.69 2.13
N LEU A 32 -21.66 3.49 2.31
CA LEU A 32 -22.39 2.22 2.31
C LEU A 32 -22.88 1.79 3.70
N SER A 33 -22.61 2.58 4.75
CA SER A 33 -22.97 2.25 6.13
C SER A 33 -24.47 1.96 6.34
N GLY A 34 -25.35 2.50 5.49
CA GLY A 34 -26.80 2.28 5.56
C GLY A 34 -27.32 0.99 4.91
N SER A 35 -26.49 0.23 4.19
CA SER A 35 -26.94 -1.00 3.48
C SER A 35 -26.03 -2.19 3.80
N PRO A 36 -26.47 -3.13 4.67
CA PRO A 36 -25.66 -4.28 5.07
C PRO A 36 -25.21 -5.17 3.91
N PHE A 37 -26.06 -5.35 2.90
CA PHE A 37 -25.76 -6.18 1.72
C PHE A 37 -24.61 -5.57 0.88
N LEU A 38 -24.66 -4.27 0.61
CA LEU A 38 -23.60 -3.58 -0.13
C LEU A 38 -22.31 -3.47 0.68
N TYR A 39 -22.43 -3.35 2.01
CA TYR A 39 -21.27 -3.29 2.90
C TYR A 39 -20.39 -4.54 2.78
N GLN A 40 -20.98 -5.71 2.52
CA GLN A 40 -20.25 -6.96 2.36
C GLN A 40 -19.28 -6.96 1.16
N LEU A 41 -19.54 -6.15 0.13
CA LEU A 41 -18.63 -5.98 -1.02
C LEU A 41 -17.29 -5.34 -0.61
N LEU A 42 -17.25 -4.59 0.49
CA LEU A 42 -16.00 -4.01 1.01
C LEU A 42 -15.01 -5.10 1.44
N PHE A 43 -15.50 -6.27 1.86
CA PHE A 43 -14.64 -7.42 2.15
C PHE A 43 -13.86 -7.86 0.90
N SER A 44 -14.53 -7.96 -0.26
CA SER A 44 -13.87 -8.32 -1.51
C SER A 44 -12.87 -7.25 -1.96
N ILE A 45 -13.25 -5.97 -1.89
CA ILE A 45 -12.37 -4.85 -2.29
C ILE A 45 -11.14 -4.77 -1.35
N SER A 46 -11.35 -4.94 -0.03
CA SER A 46 -10.25 -4.95 0.93
C SER A 46 -9.31 -6.14 0.70
N GLY A 47 -9.83 -7.30 0.28
CA GLY A 47 -9.01 -8.44 -0.14
C GLY A 47 -8.10 -8.11 -1.33
N VAL A 48 -8.64 -7.45 -2.36
CA VAL A 48 -7.86 -6.96 -3.50
C VAL A 48 -6.79 -5.98 -3.03
N PHE A 49 -7.16 -5.00 -2.20
CA PHE A 49 -6.23 -4.04 -1.61
C PHE A 49 -5.07 -4.73 -0.87
N VAL A 50 -5.35 -5.67 0.03
CA VAL A 50 -4.31 -6.36 0.82
C VAL A 50 -3.37 -7.15 -0.09
N ALA A 51 -3.91 -7.86 -1.08
CA ALA A 51 -3.13 -8.63 -2.03
C ALA A 51 -2.21 -7.71 -2.86
N THR A 52 -2.76 -6.63 -3.42
CA THR A 52 -1.98 -5.70 -4.25
C THR A 52 -0.96 -4.92 -3.42
N TYR A 53 -1.28 -4.54 -2.18
CA TYR A 53 -0.35 -3.88 -1.27
C TYR A 53 0.88 -4.72 -0.98
N LYS A 54 0.69 -6.00 -0.61
CA LYS A 54 1.79 -6.93 -0.33
C LYS A 54 2.72 -7.11 -1.53
N VAL A 55 2.17 -7.19 -2.74
CA VAL A 55 2.99 -7.31 -3.96
C VAL A 55 3.70 -5.99 -4.27
N SER A 56 3.00 -4.85 -4.17
CA SER A 56 3.53 -3.54 -4.50
C SER A 56 4.69 -3.13 -3.60
N ILE A 57 4.54 -3.29 -2.28
CA ILE A 57 5.55 -2.82 -1.32
C ILE A 57 6.85 -3.61 -1.45
N ASN A 58 6.76 -4.94 -1.60
CA ASN A 58 7.94 -5.79 -1.81
C ASN A 58 8.60 -5.49 -3.16
N GLY A 59 7.81 -5.29 -4.23
CA GLY A 59 8.34 -4.94 -5.54
C GLY A 59 9.03 -3.57 -5.56
N VAL A 60 8.43 -2.54 -4.95
CA VAL A 60 9.03 -1.21 -4.82
C VAL A 60 10.32 -1.27 -4.00
N LEU A 61 10.36 -2.07 -2.92
CA LEU A 61 11.56 -2.26 -2.12
C LEU A 61 12.72 -2.78 -2.97
N LEU A 62 12.46 -3.75 -3.86
CA LEU A 62 13.48 -4.25 -4.78
C LEU A 62 13.93 -3.19 -5.80
N GLU A 63 13.04 -2.31 -6.26
CA GLU A 63 13.35 -1.25 -7.23
C GLU A 63 14.11 -0.04 -6.64
N ILE A 64 14.06 0.16 -5.31
CA ILE A 64 14.74 1.27 -4.62
C ILE A 64 15.99 0.85 -3.84
N THR A 65 16.27 -0.46 -3.73
CA THR A 65 17.40 -1.01 -2.97
C THR A 65 18.42 -1.71 -3.87
N THR A 66 19.68 -1.74 -3.41
CA THR A 66 20.75 -2.56 -3.99
C THR A 66 20.91 -3.86 -3.20
N ASN A 67 21.69 -4.81 -3.71
CA ASN A 67 21.92 -6.06 -2.99
C ASN A 67 22.62 -5.85 -1.64
N GLU A 68 23.47 -4.83 -1.47
CA GLU A 68 24.12 -4.58 -0.18
C GLU A 68 23.18 -4.02 0.88
N ASN A 69 22.26 -3.12 0.51
CA ASN A 69 21.41 -2.41 1.47
C ASN A 69 20.00 -3.00 1.62
N ARG A 70 19.60 -3.94 0.76
CA ARG A 70 18.26 -4.54 0.76
C ARG A 70 17.89 -5.17 2.09
N ALA A 71 18.83 -5.85 2.77
CA ALA A 71 18.58 -6.46 4.07
C ALA A 71 18.21 -5.40 5.13
N THR A 72 18.94 -4.28 5.18
CA THR A 72 18.68 -3.16 6.09
C THR A 72 17.31 -2.53 5.83
N TYR A 73 16.99 -2.24 4.57
CA TYR A 73 15.71 -1.63 4.20
C TYR A 73 14.53 -2.57 4.43
N THR A 74 14.70 -3.87 4.18
CA THR A 74 13.70 -4.90 4.51
C THR A 74 13.49 -4.98 6.02
N GLY A 75 14.57 -4.91 6.81
CA GLY A 75 14.50 -4.88 8.28
C GLY A 75 13.71 -3.67 8.79
N ILE A 76 13.99 -2.47 8.29
CA ILE A 76 13.27 -1.24 8.65
C ILE A 76 11.78 -1.35 8.25
N SER A 77 11.50 -1.79 7.02
CA SER A 77 10.12 -1.97 6.55
C SER A 77 9.37 -3.03 7.36
N GLY A 78 10.06 -4.09 7.78
CA GLY A 78 9.52 -5.16 8.62
C GLY A 78 9.20 -4.67 10.04
N ALA A 79 10.10 -3.89 10.64
CA ALA A 79 9.87 -3.27 11.95
C ALA A 79 8.65 -2.34 11.92
N GLY A 80 8.46 -1.58 10.83
CA GLY A 80 7.28 -0.73 10.64
C GLY A 80 5.95 -1.50 10.67
N ASN A 81 5.95 -2.80 10.37
CA ASN A 81 4.74 -3.63 10.42
C ASN A 81 4.21 -3.83 11.85
N ILE A 82 4.99 -3.53 12.89
CA ILE A 82 4.50 -3.52 14.28
C ILE A 82 3.31 -2.57 14.46
N LEU A 83 3.30 -1.48 13.69
CA LEU A 83 2.24 -0.50 13.71
C LEU A 83 0.92 -1.13 13.26
N SER A 84 0.93 -1.97 12.22
CA SER A 84 -0.26 -2.72 11.76
C SER A 84 -0.82 -3.65 12.82
N THR A 85 0.03 -4.22 13.68
CA THR A 85 -0.38 -5.11 14.77
C THR A 85 -1.04 -4.34 15.91
N LEU A 86 -0.53 -3.14 16.22
CA LEU A 86 -1.07 -2.29 17.30
C LEU A 86 -2.23 -1.41 16.83
N PHE A 87 -2.32 -1.13 15.53
CA PHE A 87 -3.31 -0.23 14.96
C PHE A 87 -4.76 -0.61 15.32
N PRO A 88 -5.19 -1.89 15.35
CA PRO A 88 -6.54 -2.25 15.77
C PRO A 88 -6.89 -1.76 17.18
N LEU A 89 -5.95 -1.82 18.12
CA LEU A 89 -6.15 -1.34 19.49
C LEU A 89 -6.31 0.18 19.51
N PHE A 90 -5.40 0.91 18.86
CA PHE A 90 -5.48 2.36 18.74
C PHE A 90 -6.76 2.80 18.03
N ALA A 91 -7.08 2.20 16.89
CA ALA A 91 -8.28 2.50 16.12
C ALA A 91 -9.55 2.26 16.95
N GLY A 92 -9.61 1.18 17.74
CA GLY A 92 -10.74 0.93 18.65
C GLY A 92 -10.94 2.06 19.67
N VAL A 93 -9.85 2.52 20.30
CA VAL A 93 -9.88 3.65 21.24
C VAL A 93 -10.31 4.94 20.54
N LEU A 94 -9.73 5.27 19.38
CA LEU A 94 -10.11 6.47 18.63
C LEU A 94 -11.58 6.44 18.19
N ILE A 95 -12.07 5.29 17.72
CA ILE A 95 -13.47 5.13 17.32
C ILE A 95 -14.40 5.30 18.53
N SER A 96 -14.02 4.78 19.70
CA SER A 96 -14.80 4.96 20.93
C SER A 96 -14.89 6.42 21.39
N LEU A 97 -13.85 7.22 21.14
CA LEU A 97 -13.79 8.62 21.58
C LEU A 97 -14.39 9.60 20.57
N PHE A 98 -14.16 9.38 19.27
CA PHE A 98 -14.50 10.33 18.20
C PHE A 98 -15.53 9.81 17.20
N GLY A 99 -15.91 8.54 17.28
CA GLY A 99 -16.76 7.87 16.32
C GLY A 99 -16.01 7.42 15.06
N TYR A 100 -16.58 6.45 14.34
CA TYR A 100 -15.96 5.87 13.16
C TYR A 100 -15.83 6.86 11.99
N THR A 101 -16.76 7.82 11.86
CA THR A 101 -16.75 8.83 10.79
C THR A 101 -15.48 9.67 10.82
N VAL A 102 -15.11 10.21 11.98
CA VAL A 102 -13.90 11.05 12.13
C VAL A 102 -12.64 10.24 11.85
N VAL A 103 -12.57 9.01 12.36
CA VAL A 103 -11.42 8.12 12.16
C VAL A 103 -11.25 7.73 10.69
N PHE A 104 -12.34 7.43 9.98
CA PHE A 104 -12.26 7.02 8.58
C PHE A 104 -11.87 8.18 7.66
N LEU A 105 -12.36 9.38 7.94
CA LEU A 105 -11.93 10.59 7.24
C LEU A 105 -10.46 10.93 7.49
N SER A 106 -9.99 10.80 8.75
CA SER A 106 -8.58 11.08 9.06
C SER A 106 -7.63 10.09 8.38
N VAL A 107 -7.98 8.80 8.35
CA VAL A 107 -7.23 7.78 7.60
C VAL A 107 -7.18 8.13 6.11
N THR A 108 -8.29 8.56 5.53
CA THR A 108 -8.34 9.00 4.12
C THR A 108 -7.36 10.14 3.86
N VAL A 109 -7.33 11.16 4.72
CA VAL A 109 -6.40 12.30 4.60
C VAL A 109 -4.94 11.86 4.72
N ILE A 110 -4.61 10.97 5.65
CA ILE A 110 -3.24 10.44 5.82
C ILE A 110 -2.80 9.65 4.59
N VAL A 111 -3.69 8.84 4.00
CA VAL A 111 -3.40 8.10 2.77
C VAL A 111 -3.20 9.05 1.59
N LEU A 112 -4.03 10.09 1.46
CA LEU A 112 -3.86 11.11 0.43
C LEU A 112 -2.55 11.88 0.61
N PHE A 113 -2.13 12.17 1.83
CA PHE A 113 -0.82 12.78 2.09
C PHE A 113 0.32 11.88 1.61
N SER A 114 0.18 10.55 1.76
CA SER A 114 1.18 9.57 1.31
C SER A 114 1.40 9.58 -0.21
N TYR A 115 0.44 10.03 -1.02
CA TYR A 115 0.63 10.19 -2.47
C TYR A 115 1.82 11.10 -2.80
N THR A 116 2.01 12.16 -2.02
CA THR A 116 3.08 13.13 -2.26
C THR A 116 4.46 12.48 -2.08
N PHE A 117 4.61 11.62 -1.08
CA PHE A 117 5.84 10.87 -0.81
C PHE A 117 6.13 9.84 -1.89
N VAL A 118 5.11 9.05 -2.27
CA VAL A 118 5.26 8.03 -3.32
C VAL A 118 5.61 8.67 -4.66
N GLY A 119 5.08 9.86 -4.96
CA GLY A 119 5.45 10.66 -6.14
C GLY A 119 6.95 10.93 -6.24
N ARG A 120 7.62 11.17 -5.10
CA ARG A 120 9.05 11.48 -5.02
C ARG A 120 9.97 10.25 -5.10
N LEU A 121 9.44 9.03 -5.03
CA LEU A 121 10.25 7.81 -5.12
C LEU A 121 10.87 7.67 -6.51
N LYS A 122 12.18 7.46 -6.55
CA LYS A 122 12.95 7.14 -7.76
C LYS A 122 13.05 5.62 -7.88
N CYS A 123 12.17 5.01 -8.67
CA CYS A 123 12.18 3.58 -8.92
C CYS A 123 12.99 3.27 -10.17
N LYS A 124 13.94 2.33 -10.08
CA LYS A 124 14.65 1.80 -11.25
C LYS A 124 14.05 0.44 -11.63
N PRO A 125 13.73 0.19 -12.92
CA PRO A 125 13.23 -1.11 -13.34
C PRO A 125 14.27 -2.21 -13.08
N LEU A 126 13.83 -3.33 -12.48
CA LEU A 126 14.71 -4.45 -12.09
C LEU A 126 15.49 -5.09 -13.24
N ILE A 127 15.03 -4.92 -14.48
CA ILE A 127 15.64 -5.53 -15.67
C ILE A 127 16.89 -4.77 -16.14
N THR A 128 17.09 -3.53 -15.69
CA THR A 128 18.28 -2.74 -16.08
C THR A 128 19.54 -3.24 -15.36
N ASP A 129 19.44 -3.67 -14.09
CA ASP A 129 20.59 -4.20 -13.32
C ASP A 129 21.07 -5.56 -13.85
N SER A 130 20.17 -6.42 -14.33
CA SER A 130 20.57 -7.76 -14.82
C SER A 130 21.30 -7.71 -16.16
N ALA A 131 21.21 -6.59 -16.89
CA ALA A 131 21.89 -6.38 -18.16
C ALA A 131 23.31 -5.80 -17.98
N GLU A 132 23.61 -5.08 -16.89
CA GLU A 132 24.96 -4.63 -16.56
C GLU A 132 25.84 -5.75 -16.00
N ILE A 133 25.28 -6.67 -15.21
CA ILE A 133 26.03 -7.83 -14.67
C ILE A 133 26.48 -8.80 -15.79
N LYS A 134 25.92 -8.67 -16.99
CA LYS A 134 26.24 -9.52 -18.14
C LYS A 134 27.18 -8.88 -19.17
N ARG A 135 27.77 -7.72 -18.87
CA ARG A 135 28.84 -7.08 -19.67
C ARG A 135 30.18 -7.14 -18.97
#